data_AF-A0A7Y3PC94-F1
#
_entry.id   AF-A0A7Y3PC94-F1
#
_cell.length_a   1.000
_cell.length_b   1.000
_cell.length_c   1.000
_cell.angle_alpha   90.00
_cell.angle_beta   90.00
_cell.angle_gamma   90.00
#
_symmetry.space_group_name_H-M   'P 1'
#
loop_
_entity.id
_entity.type
_entity.pdbx_description
1 polymer ?
#
loop_
_entity_poly.entity_id
_entity_poly.type
_entity_poly.pdbx_seq_one_letter_code
_entity_poly.pdbx_strand_id
1 'polypeptide(L)'
;MTVSGSELLVRQATSGDRLDHVIEAAHARVIRARGGPDLLEQLWGSEIGLDQVRDALECCAAAGDVWVALEGDQIIAGALVRGRCVQAIWVQPDSRRRRVASSILQHVLNSEFAPVDAWALPGDRATKSLYESVGWKARLLTMRGA
;
A
#
# COMPACT_ATOMS: atom_id res chain seq x y z
N MET A 1 -19.49 -27.22 -8.75
CA MET A 1 -19.61 -26.52 -7.46
C MET A 1 -18.93 -25.17 -7.62
N THR A 2 -19.66 -24.19 -8.13
CA THR A 2 -19.15 -22.83 -8.40
C THR A 2 -19.08 -22.09 -7.08
N VAL A 3 -17.86 -21.95 -6.55
CA VAL A 3 -17.61 -20.96 -5.50
C VAL A 3 -17.98 -19.62 -6.12
N SER A 4 -19.00 -18.96 -5.59
CA SER A 4 -19.28 -17.56 -5.89
C SER A 4 -18.10 -16.77 -5.33
N GLY A 5 -17.02 -16.69 -6.12
CA GLY A 5 -15.88 -15.85 -5.82
C GLY A 5 -16.35 -14.42 -5.95
N SER A 6 -16.50 -13.73 -4.83
CA SER A 6 -16.73 -12.28 -4.86
C SER A 6 -15.64 -11.67 -5.74
N GLU A 7 -16.06 -10.92 -6.75
CA GLU A 7 -15.15 -10.23 -7.65
C GLU A 7 -14.40 -9.16 -6.85
N LEU A 8 -13.09 -9.05 -7.06
CA LEU A 8 -12.25 -8.05 -6.43
C LEU A 8 -12.35 -6.76 -7.24
N LEU A 9 -12.97 -5.72 -6.66
CA LEU A 9 -13.03 -4.39 -7.29
C LEU A 9 -11.84 -3.56 -6.84
N VAL A 10 -11.16 -2.89 -7.78
CA VAL A 10 -10.11 -1.90 -7.47
C VAL A 10 -10.54 -0.54 -7.98
N ARG A 11 -10.41 0.49 -7.14
CA ARG A 11 -10.72 1.89 -7.49
C ARG A 11 -9.92 2.86 -6.64
N GLN A 12 -9.91 4.14 -7.01
CA GLN A 12 -9.47 5.20 -6.10
C GLN A 12 -10.40 5.26 -4.88
N ALA A 13 -9.80 5.55 -3.73
CA ALA A 13 -10.52 5.84 -2.51
C ALA A 13 -11.23 7.20 -2.62
N THR A 14 -12.30 7.34 -1.86
CA THR A 14 -13.11 8.55 -1.74
C THR A 14 -13.16 8.97 -0.27
N SER A 15 -13.60 10.19 0.02
CA SER A 15 -13.79 10.66 1.40
C SER A 15 -14.85 9.88 2.19
N GLY A 16 -15.67 9.05 1.53
CA GLY A 16 -16.63 8.17 2.20
C GLY A 16 -16.05 6.83 2.63
N ASP A 17 -14.85 6.48 2.18
CA ASP A 17 -14.24 5.19 2.48
C ASP A 17 -13.66 5.15 3.89
N ARG A 18 -14.11 4.18 4.69
CA ARG A 18 -13.56 3.92 6.03
C ARG A 18 -12.33 3.03 5.92
N LEU A 19 -11.17 3.59 6.25
CA LEU A 19 -9.87 2.91 6.15
C LEU A 19 -9.29 2.48 7.51
N ASP A 20 -9.98 2.79 8.61
CA ASP A 20 -9.49 2.60 9.99
C ASP A 20 -8.89 1.21 10.24
N HIS A 21 -9.64 0.17 9.86
CA HIS A 21 -9.29 -1.23 10.11
C HIS A 21 -8.11 -1.72 9.28
N VAL A 22 -7.93 -1.18 8.06
CA VAL A 22 -6.77 -1.51 7.23
C VAL A 22 -5.53 -0.74 7.66
N ILE A 23 -5.69 0.51 8.11
CA ILE A 23 -4.61 1.37 8.61
C ILE A 23 -4.03 0.82 9.90
N GLU A 24 -4.87 0.44 10.86
CA GLU A 24 -4.39 -0.04 12.16
C GLU A 24 -3.48 -1.27 12.02
N ALA A 25 -3.90 -2.25 11.20
CA ALA A 25 -3.10 -3.43 10.91
C ALA A 25 -1.80 -3.11 10.13
N ALA A 26 -1.86 -2.14 9.20
CA ALA A 26 -0.69 -1.68 8.47
C ALA A 26 0.31 -0.96 9.39
N HIS A 27 -0.17 -0.05 10.22
CA HIS A 27 0.61 0.73 11.18
C HIS A 27 1.31 -0.18 12.21
N ALA A 28 0.57 -1.11 12.82
CA ALA A 28 1.13 -2.07 13.77
C ALA A 28 2.22 -2.96 13.17
N ARG A 29 2.14 -3.25 11.85
CA ARG A 29 3.16 -4.02 11.13
C ARG A 29 4.37 -3.16 10.78
N VAL A 30 4.16 -1.95 10.24
CA VAL A 30 5.26 -1.10 9.77
C VAL A 30 6.15 -0.66 10.93
N ILE A 31 5.60 -0.32 12.11
CA ILE A 31 6.41 0.12 13.26
C ILE A 31 7.39 -0.96 13.76
N ARG A 32 7.10 -2.24 13.48
CA ARG A 32 7.94 -3.39 13.86
C ARG A 32 8.86 -3.85 12.74
N ALA A 33 8.69 -3.34 11.53
CA ALA A 33 9.48 -3.71 10.37
C ALA A 33 10.80 -2.94 10.34
N ARG A 34 11.84 -3.57 9.79
CA ARG A 34 13.12 -2.90 9.56
C ARG A 34 12.92 -1.73 8.59
N GLY A 35 13.38 -0.53 8.98
CA GLY A 35 13.18 0.71 8.21
C GLY A 35 11.74 1.23 8.24
N GLY A 36 10.87 0.63 9.05
CA GLY A 36 9.48 1.05 9.18
C GLY A 36 9.29 2.43 9.79
N PRO A 37 9.94 2.76 10.92
CA PRO A 37 9.95 4.12 11.46
C PRO A 37 10.46 5.15 10.44
N ASP A 38 11.53 4.85 9.71
CA ASP A 38 12.07 5.74 8.67
C ASP A 38 11.04 5.95 7.53
N LEU A 39 10.29 4.91 7.16
CA LEU A 39 9.21 5.02 6.17
C LEU A 39 8.08 5.92 6.68
N LEU A 40 7.66 5.77 7.93
CA LEU A 40 6.65 6.65 8.55
C LEU A 40 7.12 8.10 8.56
N GLU A 41 8.37 8.32 8.95
CA GLU A 41 8.99 9.64 8.96
C GLU A 41 9.04 10.27 7.57
N GLN A 42 9.42 9.49 6.57
CA GLN A 42 9.47 9.95 5.18
C GLN A 42 8.08 10.23 4.60
N LEU A 43 7.06 9.45 4.99
CA LEU A 43 5.69 9.63 4.51
C LEU A 43 5.00 10.84 5.12
N TRP A 44 5.23 11.05 6.42
CA TRP A 44 4.34 11.86 7.27
C TRP A 44 5.06 12.72 8.33
N GLY A 45 6.39 12.65 8.45
CA GLY A 45 7.19 13.40 9.41
C GLY A 45 7.51 12.64 10.70
N SER A 46 8.31 13.24 11.59
CA SER A 46 8.74 12.60 12.84
C SER A 46 7.63 12.59 13.91
N GLU A 47 7.71 11.67 14.88
CA GLU A 47 6.83 11.61 16.07
C GLU A 47 5.31 11.44 15.81
N ILE A 48 4.95 10.88 14.65
CA ILE A 48 3.54 10.66 14.30
C ILE A 48 2.99 9.39 14.95
N GLY A 49 1.81 9.50 15.55
CA GLY A 49 1.02 8.39 16.06
C GLY A 49 -0.05 7.90 15.07
N LEU A 50 -0.76 6.84 15.45
CA LEU A 50 -1.77 6.21 14.59
C LEU A 50 -2.88 7.18 14.14
N ASP A 51 -3.31 8.09 15.00
CA ASP A 51 -4.37 9.05 14.64
C ASP A 51 -3.89 10.05 13.59
N GLN A 52 -2.64 10.55 13.70
CA GLN A 52 -2.06 11.40 12.66
C GLN A 52 -1.88 10.65 11.33
N VAL A 53 -1.54 9.35 11.38
CA VAL A 53 -1.50 8.50 10.17
C VAL A 53 -2.88 8.44 9.50
N ARG A 54 -3.94 8.28 10.29
CA ARG A 54 -5.32 8.22 9.78
C ARG A 54 -5.70 9.51 9.09
N ASP A 55 -5.54 10.64 9.77
CA ASP A 55 -5.87 11.97 9.24
C ASP A 55 -5.10 12.26 7.94
N ALA A 56 -3.79 11.93 7.91
CA ALA A 56 -2.96 12.10 6.73
C ALA A 56 -3.41 11.21 5.57
N LEU A 57 -3.80 9.96 5.83
CA LEU A 57 -4.27 9.06 4.78
C LEU A 57 -5.65 9.47 4.25
N GLU A 58 -6.54 9.98 5.09
CA GLU A 58 -7.83 10.55 4.66
C GLU A 58 -7.61 11.75 3.73
N CYS A 59 -6.66 12.62 4.06
CA CYS A 59 -6.25 13.73 3.20
C CYS A 59 -5.70 13.22 1.84
N CYS A 60 -4.88 12.16 1.86
CA CYS A 60 -4.38 11.53 0.62
C CYS A 60 -5.52 10.90 -0.20
N ALA A 61 -6.50 10.27 0.45
CA ALA A 61 -7.67 9.70 -0.22
C ALA A 61 -8.51 10.80 -0.89
N ALA A 62 -8.75 11.92 -0.20
CA ALA A 62 -9.43 13.08 -0.75
C ALA A 62 -8.67 13.72 -1.94
N ALA A 63 -7.34 13.64 -1.93
CA ALA A 63 -6.49 14.09 -3.04
C ALA A 63 -6.42 13.10 -4.23
N GLY A 64 -7.01 11.90 -4.10
CA GLY A 64 -6.96 10.87 -5.15
C GLY A 64 -5.68 10.02 -5.17
N ASP A 65 -4.85 10.13 -4.14
CA ASP A 65 -3.56 9.42 -4.04
C ASP A 65 -3.70 7.99 -3.49
N VAL A 66 -4.87 7.62 -2.98
CA VAL A 66 -5.12 6.31 -2.38
C VAL A 66 -5.96 5.44 -3.30
N TRP A 67 -5.50 4.22 -3.54
CA TRP A 67 -6.25 3.16 -4.22
C TRP A 67 -6.66 2.11 -3.21
N VAL A 68 -7.87 1.55 -3.37
CA VAL A 68 -8.43 0.52 -2.50
C VAL A 68 -8.88 -0.69 -3.31
N ALA A 69 -8.75 -1.87 -2.72
CA ALA A 69 -9.39 -3.08 -3.23
C ALA A 69 -10.51 -3.52 -2.29
N LEU A 70 -11.65 -3.86 -2.89
CA LEU A 70 -12.86 -4.26 -2.21
C LEU A 70 -13.22 -5.71 -2.54
N GLU A 71 -13.69 -6.43 -1.54
CA GLU A 71 -14.40 -7.69 -1.68
C GLU A 71 -15.84 -7.47 -1.21
N GLY A 72 -16.79 -7.46 -2.14
CA GLY A 72 -18.12 -6.90 -1.89
C GLY A 72 -18.01 -5.42 -1.53
N ASP A 73 -18.61 -5.02 -0.41
CA ASP A 73 -18.55 -3.64 0.11
C ASP A 73 -17.37 -3.41 1.08
N GLN A 74 -16.58 -4.44 1.38
CA GLN A 74 -15.49 -4.34 2.36
C GLN A 74 -14.17 -4.00 1.69
N ILE A 75 -13.52 -2.92 2.14
CA ILE A 75 -12.14 -2.60 1.77
C ILE A 75 -11.18 -3.56 2.48
N ILE A 76 -10.39 -4.30 1.71
CA ILE A 76 -9.48 -5.34 2.23
C ILE A 76 -7.99 -5.03 2.00
N ALA A 77 -7.69 -4.00 1.22
CA ALA A 77 -6.33 -3.58 0.93
C ALA A 77 -6.32 -2.15 0.37
N GLY A 78 -5.14 -1.53 0.39
CA GLY A 78 -4.93 -0.25 -0.27
C GLY A 78 -3.49 -0.03 -0.70
N ALA A 79 -3.31 1.02 -1.50
CA ALA A 79 -2.02 1.52 -1.93
C ALA A 79 -2.02 3.04 -1.89
N LEU A 80 -0.91 3.63 -1.44
CA LEU A 80 -0.63 5.05 -1.53
C LEU A 80 0.29 5.30 -2.72
N VAL A 81 -0.17 6.10 -3.68
CA VAL A 81 0.52 6.40 -4.93
C VAL A 81 0.61 7.91 -5.09
N ARG A 82 1.82 8.47 -4.97
CA ARG A 82 2.08 9.92 -5.08
C ARG A 82 3.25 10.19 -5.99
N GLY A 83 3.15 11.22 -6.82
CA GLY A 83 4.24 11.62 -7.71
C GLY A 83 4.74 10.50 -8.63
N ARG A 84 3.82 9.64 -9.12
CA ARG A 84 4.13 8.43 -9.91
C ARG A 84 5.02 7.42 -9.16
N CYS A 85 4.94 7.38 -7.83
CA CYS A 85 5.62 6.41 -6.98
C CYS A 85 4.61 5.66 -6.10
N VAL A 86 4.68 4.33 -6.07
CA VAL A 86 3.95 3.54 -5.06
C VAL A 86 4.72 3.60 -3.75
N GLN A 87 4.24 4.42 -2.82
CA GLN A 87 4.95 4.66 -1.57
C GLN A 87 4.62 3.62 -0.49
N ALA A 88 3.42 3.05 -0.54
CA ALA A 88 3.02 1.95 0.34
C ALA A 88 1.94 1.09 -0.32
N ILE A 89 1.95 -0.21 -0.03
CA ILE A 89 0.84 -1.15 -0.29
C ILE A 89 0.59 -1.92 1.00
N TRP A 90 -0.67 -2.02 1.40
CA TRP A 90 -1.08 -2.81 2.56
C TRP A 90 -2.26 -3.71 2.21
N VAL A 91 -2.27 -4.90 2.81
CA VAL A 91 -3.32 -5.90 2.64
C VAL A 91 -3.68 -6.41 4.03
N GLN A 92 -4.99 -6.46 4.32
CA GLN A 92 -5.50 -7.07 5.54
C GLN A 92 -4.93 -8.48 5.72
N PRO A 93 -4.54 -8.87 6.94
CA PRO A 93 -3.91 -10.18 7.19
C PRO A 93 -4.64 -11.36 6.55
N ASP A 94 -5.97 -11.42 6.69
CA ASP A 94 -6.81 -12.53 6.22
C ASP A 94 -6.96 -12.56 4.68
N SER A 95 -6.65 -11.45 4.02
CA SER A 95 -6.72 -11.31 2.57
C SER A 95 -5.38 -11.46 1.85
N ARG A 96 -4.30 -11.77 2.61
CA ARG A 96 -2.97 -12.00 2.03
C ARG A 96 -2.92 -13.30 1.24
N ARG A 97 -1.95 -13.40 0.32
CA ARG A 97 -1.74 -14.55 -0.57
C ARG A 97 -2.88 -14.82 -1.56
N ARG A 98 -3.85 -13.91 -1.68
CA ARG A 98 -4.98 -13.96 -2.62
C ARG A 98 -4.78 -13.04 -3.83
N ARG A 99 -3.52 -12.71 -4.18
CA ARG A 99 -3.14 -11.78 -5.26
C ARG A 99 -3.72 -10.36 -5.18
N VAL A 100 -4.32 -9.95 -4.06
CA VAL A 100 -4.95 -8.62 -3.87
C VAL A 100 -3.98 -7.47 -4.18
N ALA A 101 -2.76 -7.50 -3.62
CA ALA A 101 -1.74 -6.48 -3.90
C ALA A 101 -1.33 -6.44 -5.39
N SER A 102 -1.27 -7.60 -6.05
CA SER A 102 -1.00 -7.67 -7.50
C SER A 102 -2.13 -7.07 -8.31
N SER A 103 -3.39 -7.29 -7.92
CA SER A 103 -4.55 -6.68 -8.58
C SER A 103 -4.55 -5.15 -8.44
N ILE A 104 -4.24 -4.63 -7.24
CA ILE A 104 -4.07 -3.17 -7.05
C ILE A 104 -2.97 -2.64 -7.95
N LEU A 105 -1.78 -3.26 -7.91
CA LEU A 105 -0.64 -2.79 -8.68
C LEU A 105 -0.93 -2.80 -10.19
N GLN A 106 -1.55 -3.86 -10.71
CA GLN A 106 -1.94 -3.93 -12.13
C GLN A 106 -2.95 -2.86 -12.51
N HIS A 107 -3.94 -2.59 -11.66
CA HIS A 107 -4.92 -1.54 -11.93
C HIS A 107 -4.26 -0.15 -11.96
N VAL A 108 -3.40 0.13 -10.98
CA VAL A 108 -2.64 1.38 -10.88
C VAL A 108 -1.70 1.56 -12.09
N LEU A 109 -1.05 0.49 -12.56
CA LEU A 109 -0.18 0.52 -13.76
C LEU A 109 -0.94 0.79 -15.07
N ASN A 110 -2.23 0.47 -15.12
CA ASN A 110 -3.08 0.74 -16.28
C ASN A 110 -3.79 2.10 -16.20
N SER A 111 -3.53 2.89 -15.16
CA SER A 111 -4.05 4.25 -15.03
C SER A 111 -3.23 5.26 -15.87
N GLU A 112 -3.83 6.42 -16.17
CA GLU A 112 -3.15 7.52 -16.88
C GLU A 112 -1.86 7.97 -16.16
N PHE A 113 -1.85 7.90 -14.83
CA PHE A 113 -0.74 8.30 -13.98
C PHE A 113 0.06 7.10 -13.46
N ALA A 114 0.26 6.09 -14.31
CA ALA A 114 0.98 4.87 -13.97
C ALA A 114 2.32 5.16 -13.24
N PRO A 115 2.55 4.55 -12.06
CA PRO A 115 3.77 4.74 -11.31
C PRO A 115 4.96 4.16 -12.08
N VAL A 116 6.12 4.77 -11.88
CA VAL A 116 7.40 4.37 -12.47
C VAL A 116 8.45 4.01 -11.42
N ASP A 117 8.09 4.18 -10.15
CA ASP A 117 8.93 3.88 -9.00
C ASP A 117 8.08 3.35 -7.84
N ALA A 118 8.73 2.72 -6.87
CA ALA A 118 8.08 2.30 -5.65
C ALA A 118 9.04 2.07 -4.49
N TRP A 119 8.52 2.19 -3.28
CA TRP A 119 9.25 1.93 -2.07
C TRP A 119 8.97 0.51 -1.56
N ALA A 120 10.02 -0.12 -1.04
CA ALA A 120 9.96 -1.40 -0.36
C ALA A 120 10.86 -1.35 0.87
N LEU A 121 10.37 -1.85 2.00
CA LEU A 121 11.16 -1.90 3.22
C LEU A 121 12.34 -2.89 3.09
N PRO A 122 13.50 -2.61 3.70
CA PRO A 122 14.61 -3.54 3.74
C PRO A 122 14.20 -4.92 4.28
N GLY A 123 14.40 -5.96 3.46
CA GLY A 123 14.07 -7.34 3.81
C GLY A 123 12.61 -7.75 3.55
N ASP A 124 11.75 -6.84 3.09
CA ASP A 124 10.39 -7.19 2.67
C ASP A 124 10.39 -7.89 1.29
N ARG A 125 10.64 -9.20 1.34
CA ARG A 125 10.68 -10.06 0.14
C ARG A 125 9.34 -10.09 -0.58
N ALA A 126 8.21 -9.97 0.12
CA ALA A 126 6.89 -10.05 -0.49
C ALA A 126 6.64 -8.84 -1.39
N THR A 127 6.91 -7.64 -0.88
CA THR A 127 6.80 -6.38 -1.65
C THR A 127 7.82 -6.36 -2.80
N LYS A 128 9.05 -6.82 -2.56
CA LYS A 128 10.04 -6.95 -3.63
C LYS A 128 9.56 -7.87 -4.76
N SER A 129 9.11 -9.08 -4.44
CA SER A 129 8.62 -10.04 -5.45
C SER A 129 7.37 -9.53 -6.17
N LEU A 130 6.50 -8.77 -5.49
CA LEU A 130 5.37 -8.10 -6.12
C LEU A 130 5.83 -7.14 -7.22
N TYR A 131 6.80 -6.26 -6.94
CA TYR A 131 7.32 -5.33 -7.94
C TYR A 131 8.10 -6.04 -9.06
N GLU A 132 8.90 -7.06 -8.73
CA GLU A 132 9.60 -7.87 -9.74
C GLU A 132 8.63 -8.59 -10.69
N SER A 133 7.43 -8.95 -10.21
CA SER A 133 6.41 -9.59 -11.04
C SER A 133 5.87 -8.71 -12.18
N VAL A 134 6.04 -7.39 -12.07
CA VAL A 134 5.68 -6.41 -13.12
C VAL A 134 6.90 -5.92 -13.90
N GLY A 135 8.04 -6.61 -13.77
CA GLY A 135 9.28 -6.30 -14.49
C GLY A 135 10.10 -5.16 -13.88
N TRP A 136 9.71 -4.63 -12.71
CA TRP A 136 10.50 -3.62 -12.02
C TRP A 136 11.76 -4.23 -11.41
N LYS A 137 12.82 -3.42 -11.34
CA LYS A 137 14.12 -3.82 -10.82
C LYS A 137 14.50 -2.91 -9.68
N ALA A 138 14.86 -3.51 -8.55
CA ALA A 138 15.44 -2.76 -7.44
C ALA A 138 16.74 -2.07 -7.91
N ARG A 139 16.88 -0.80 -7.56
CA ARG A 139 18.12 -0.04 -7.78
C ARG A 139 19.15 -0.37 -6.70
N LEU A 140 20.42 -0.06 -6.96
CA LEU A 140 21.53 -0.36 -6.06
C LEU A 140 21.29 0.23 -4.67
N LEU A 141 21.26 -0.64 -3.65
CA LEU A 141 21.22 -0.26 -2.24
C LEU A 141 22.65 -0.11 -1.73
N THR A 142 23.00 1.07 -1.23
CA THR A 142 24.28 1.31 -0.56
C THR A 142 24.09 1.27 0.96
N MET A 143 24.86 0.43 1.64
CA MET A 143 24.90 0.38 3.11
C MET A 143 26.00 1.30 3.63
N ARG A 144 25.73 2.04 4.70
CA ARG A 144 26.76 2.75 5.46
C ARG A 144 26.99 2.02 6.77
N GLY A 145 28.26 1.81 7.13
CA GLY A 145 28.63 1.38 8.47
C GLY A 145 28.39 2.51 9.47
N ALA A 146 28.10 2.15 10.71
CA ALA A 146 28.13 3.09 11.83
C ALA A 146 29.57 3.52 12.13
#